data_AF-A0A1W9X769-F1
#
_entry.id   AF-A0A1W9X769-F1
#
_cell.length_a   1.000
_cell.length_b   1.000
_cell.length_c   1.000
_cell.angle_alpha   90.00
_cell.angle_beta   90.00
_cell.angle_gamma   90.00
#
_symmetry.space_group_name_H-M   'P 1'
#
loop_
_entity.id
_entity.type
_entity.pdbx_description
1 polymer ?
#
loop_
_entity_poly.entity_id
_entity_poly.type
_entity_poly.pdbx_seq_one_letter_code
_entity_poly.pdbx_strand_id
1 'polypeptide(L)'
;MERPVLKFTRAKLNESLMSTEDILIQATPDNCDYEVSGKVSYYSDDTPVSNVLLDLEGSASYSAVSGDDGEYEFSVSKDPEDYILTPFKNDHFGGLSGLDASRIAKYAAGFPDVEFDCHQMIAADVNGDGQITGLDASRVARYAAGKINYLNGADLHWAFVPTLGTPAMSGICFDWPPVAYTPDREYSPLDSDKSDQDFVAIRLGDVSGNWTDEPVREKRNSGSVCEITAAPGTTLTIPIVLNRDTAIEGVDIKFEFDETVLELTGASLAGGILEKGDYFRISNAANGEGTILISANGDLLTGSGKVVFVSFNVIGETEGNAPVLSLTGFECNETPASGGFLVDGKVCDVIYTD
;
A
#
# COMPACT_ATOMS: atom_id res chain seq x y z
N MET A 1 -23.99 -24.27 32.71
CA MET A 1 -25.00 -23.49 33.45
C MET A 1 -26.37 -24.14 33.28
N GLU A 2 -27.15 -24.29 34.35
CA GLU A 2 -28.58 -24.64 34.24
C GLU A 2 -29.32 -23.48 33.57
N ARG A 3 -30.08 -23.78 32.51
CA ARG A 3 -30.91 -22.76 31.86
C ARG A 3 -32.01 -22.30 32.82
N PRO A 4 -32.29 -20.99 32.94
CA PRO A 4 -33.40 -20.53 33.75
C PRO A 4 -34.72 -21.09 33.22
N VAL A 5 -35.51 -21.70 34.10
CA VAL A 5 -36.83 -22.25 33.78
C VAL A 5 -37.89 -21.30 34.35
N LEU A 6 -38.65 -20.63 33.47
CA LEU A 6 -39.84 -19.90 33.88
C LEU A 6 -41.00 -20.89 34.03
N LYS A 7 -41.56 -21.00 35.24
CA LYS A 7 -42.71 -21.86 35.52
C LYS A 7 -43.84 -21.05 36.12
N PHE A 8 -45.00 -21.02 35.47
CA PHE A 8 -46.20 -20.47 36.08
C PHE A 8 -46.67 -21.40 37.19
N THR A 9 -46.82 -20.85 38.38
CA THR A 9 -47.34 -21.57 39.54
C THR A 9 -48.84 -21.33 39.76
N ARG A 10 -49.41 -20.31 39.11
CA ARG A 10 -50.85 -19.98 39.20
C ARG A 10 -51.31 -19.02 38.10
N ALA A 11 -52.53 -19.25 37.59
CA ALA A 11 -53.23 -18.34 36.67
C ALA A 11 -54.70 -18.17 37.07
N LYS A 12 -55.25 -16.96 36.92
CA LYS A 12 -56.68 -16.68 37.14
C LYS A 12 -57.24 -15.73 36.10
N LEU A 13 -58.49 -15.94 35.70
CA LEU A 13 -59.29 -15.00 34.91
C LEU A 13 -60.63 -14.80 35.62
N ASN A 14 -61.00 -13.55 35.91
CA ASN A 14 -62.20 -13.21 36.67
C ASN A 14 -62.39 -14.09 37.94
N GLU A 15 -61.32 -14.20 38.72
CA GLU A 15 -61.22 -14.97 39.97
C GLU A 15 -61.25 -16.51 39.84
N SER A 16 -61.59 -17.05 38.67
CA SER A 16 -61.56 -18.48 38.39
C SER A 16 -60.15 -18.95 38.04
N LEU A 17 -59.77 -20.12 38.55
CA LEU A 17 -58.50 -20.77 38.21
C LEU A 17 -58.50 -21.16 36.74
N MET A 18 -57.40 -20.89 36.04
CA MET A 18 -57.16 -21.37 34.68
C MET A 18 -56.04 -22.40 34.67
N SER A 19 -56.01 -23.22 33.62
CA SER A 19 -54.84 -24.06 33.34
C SER A 19 -53.63 -23.17 33.06
N THR A 20 -52.49 -23.54 33.63
CA THR A 20 -51.20 -22.92 33.28
C THR A 20 -50.63 -23.48 31.98
N GLU A 21 -51.22 -24.55 31.43
CA GLU A 21 -50.81 -25.18 30.17
C GLU A 21 -51.23 -24.35 28.93
N ASP A 22 -52.20 -23.45 29.08
CA ASP A 22 -52.72 -22.60 28.00
C ASP A 22 -52.02 -21.23 27.90
N ILE A 23 -50.99 -20.97 28.73
CA ILE A 23 -50.24 -19.71 28.70
C ILE A 23 -49.05 -19.84 27.75
N LEU A 24 -49.16 -19.23 26.58
CA LEU A 24 -48.03 -19.06 25.67
C LEU A 24 -47.17 -17.88 26.13
N ILE A 25 -45.89 -18.13 26.42
CA ILE A 25 -44.88 -17.07 26.52
C ILE A 25 -44.28 -16.90 25.13
N GLN A 26 -44.52 -15.76 24.49
CA GLN A 26 -43.62 -15.28 23.45
C GLN A 26 -42.55 -14.45 24.13
N ALA A 27 -41.39 -15.07 24.39
CA ALA A 27 -40.18 -14.31 24.62
C ALA A 27 -39.74 -13.82 23.24
N THR A 28 -39.89 -12.53 22.96
CA THR A 28 -39.13 -11.89 21.90
C THR A 28 -37.70 -11.81 22.42
N PRO A 29 -36.71 -12.45 21.78
CA PRO A 29 -35.33 -12.15 22.12
C PRO A 29 -35.11 -10.68 21.76
N ASP A 30 -35.10 -9.81 22.77
CA ASP A 30 -34.37 -8.56 22.66
C ASP A 30 -32.95 -8.95 22.32
N ASN A 31 -32.36 -8.33 21.29
CA ASN A 31 -31.04 -8.65 20.75
C ASN A 31 -30.08 -9.09 21.87
N CYS A 32 -29.76 -10.39 21.93
CA CYS A 32 -29.01 -10.99 23.03
C CYS A 32 -27.49 -10.84 22.84
N ASP A 33 -27.08 -9.97 21.91
CA ASP A 33 -25.70 -9.79 21.50
C ASP A 33 -25.25 -8.35 21.79
N TYR A 34 -24.00 -8.17 22.19
CA TYR A 34 -23.29 -6.90 22.17
C TYR A 34 -22.93 -6.55 20.73
N GLU A 35 -23.09 -5.28 20.37
CA GLU A 35 -22.64 -4.75 19.08
C GLU A 35 -21.21 -4.24 19.20
N VAL A 36 -20.32 -4.68 18.32
CA VAL A 36 -18.95 -4.13 18.22
C VAL A 36 -18.77 -3.59 16.82
N SER A 37 -18.51 -2.28 16.70
CA SER A 37 -18.40 -1.61 15.41
C SER A 37 -17.27 -0.58 15.40
N GLY A 38 -16.78 -0.31 14.20
CA GLY A 38 -15.75 0.69 13.97
C GLY A 38 -15.47 0.87 12.48
N LYS A 39 -14.44 1.66 12.19
CA LYS A 39 -13.99 1.97 10.84
C LYS A 39 -12.50 1.67 10.67
N VAL A 40 -12.09 1.24 9.48
CA VAL A 40 -10.68 1.19 9.08
C VAL A 40 -10.39 2.34 8.11
N SER A 41 -9.43 3.20 8.47
CA SER A 41 -9.07 4.38 7.67
C SER A 41 -7.57 4.43 7.40
N TYR A 42 -7.19 4.94 6.24
CA TYR A 42 -5.80 5.05 5.82
C TYR A 42 -5.08 6.17 6.58
N TYR A 43 -3.84 5.93 6.98
CA TYR A 43 -3.12 6.81 7.92
C TYR A 43 -2.89 8.24 7.39
N SER A 44 -2.79 8.41 6.07
CA SER A 44 -2.37 9.67 5.45
C SER A 44 -3.51 10.69 5.35
N ASP A 45 -4.71 10.23 5.02
CA ASP A 45 -5.82 11.08 4.58
C ASP A 45 -7.20 10.62 5.05
N ASP A 46 -7.27 9.66 5.97
CA ASP A 46 -8.50 9.04 6.47
C ASP A 46 -9.37 8.38 5.37
N THR A 47 -8.80 8.10 4.19
CA THR A 47 -9.50 7.35 3.12
C THR A 47 -9.94 5.99 3.67
N PRO A 48 -11.22 5.60 3.51
CA PRO A 48 -11.68 4.30 3.95
C PRO A 48 -10.88 3.14 3.35
N VAL A 49 -10.60 2.12 4.16
CA VAL A 49 -9.93 0.90 3.68
C VAL A 49 -10.90 -0.26 3.71
N SER A 50 -11.35 -0.67 2.53
CA SER A 50 -12.22 -1.81 2.33
C SER A 50 -11.46 -3.14 2.38
N ASN A 51 -12.24 -4.22 2.48
CA ASN A 51 -11.76 -5.59 2.40
C ASN A 51 -10.66 -5.94 3.41
N VAL A 52 -10.71 -5.33 4.59
CA VAL A 52 -9.90 -5.74 5.74
C VAL A 52 -10.68 -6.84 6.43
N LEU A 53 -10.07 -8.01 6.62
CA LEU A 53 -10.61 -9.09 7.43
C LEU A 53 -10.38 -8.78 8.91
N LEU A 54 -11.43 -8.77 9.70
CA LEU A 54 -11.37 -8.49 11.13
C LEU A 54 -11.85 -9.73 11.88
N ASP A 55 -10.94 -10.37 12.61
CA ASP A 55 -11.23 -11.55 13.41
C ASP A 55 -11.28 -11.17 14.89
N LEU A 56 -12.41 -11.47 15.54
CA LEU A 56 -12.62 -11.27 16.98
C LEU A 56 -12.59 -12.63 17.67
N GLU A 57 -11.48 -12.94 18.33
CA GLU A 57 -11.20 -14.26 18.91
C GLU A 57 -11.18 -14.23 20.45
N GLY A 58 -11.88 -15.18 21.06
CA GLY A 58 -11.96 -15.35 22.51
C GLY A 58 -12.54 -16.73 22.87
N SER A 59 -13.56 -16.76 23.72
CA SER A 59 -14.33 -17.99 24.01
C SER A 59 -15.13 -18.50 22.80
N ALA A 60 -15.46 -17.59 21.88
CA ALA A 60 -16.02 -17.82 20.55
C ALA A 60 -15.21 -17.01 19.52
N SER A 61 -15.41 -17.30 18.23
CA SER A 61 -14.77 -16.57 17.15
C SER A 61 -15.82 -15.93 16.25
N TYR A 62 -15.62 -14.66 15.92
CA TYR A 62 -16.43 -13.89 14.98
C TYR A 62 -15.51 -13.31 13.90
N SER A 63 -16.05 -13.09 12.70
CA SER A 63 -15.30 -12.52 11.59
C SER A 63 -16.18 -11.55 10.81
N ALA A 64 -15.61 -10.40 10.45
CA ALA A 64 -16.24 -9.36 9.65
C ALA A 64 -15.25 -8.87 8.58
N VAL A 65 -15.77 -8.20 7.56
CA VAL A 65 -14.96 -7.56 6.52
C VAL A 65 -15.38 -6.11 6.42
N SER A 66 -14.42 -5.18 6.38
CA SER A 66 -14.74 -3.76 6.20
C SER A 66 -15.37 -3.48 4.83
N GLY A 67 -16.42 -2.66 4.82
CA GLY A 67 -17.09 -2.21 3.60
C GLY A 67 -16.29 -1.18 2.80
N ASP A 68 -16.86 -0.70 1.69
CA ASP A 68 -16.28 0.38 0.85
C ASP A 68 -16.17 1.72 1.60
N ASP A 69 -16.95 1.90 2.67
CA ASP A 69 -16.89 3.01 3.62
C ASP A 69 -15.92 2.76 4.80
N GLY A 70 -15.24 1.60 4.79
CA GLY A 70 -14.30 1.17 5.82
C GLY A 70 -14.98 0.67 7.09
N GLU A 71 -16.32 0.69 7.17
CA GLU A 71 -17.06 0.30 8.37
C GLU A 71 -17.15 -1.22 8.51
N TYR A 72 -17.19 -1.69 9.75
CA TYR A 72 -17.41 -3.09 10.11
C TYR A 72 -18.26 -3.21 11.37
N GLU A 73 -18.90 -4.36 11.54
CA GLU A 73 -19.77 -4.64 12.70
C GLU A 73 -19.74 -6.14 13.05
N PHE A 74 -19.80 -6.43 14.34
CA PHE A 74 -20.01 -7.76 14.92
C PHE A 74 -21.23 -7.77 15.83
N SER A 75 -21.96 -8.88 15.83
CA SER A 75 -22.92 -9.24 16.89
C SER A 75 -22.32 -10.36 17.74
N VAL A 76 -21.92 -10.03 18.97
CA VAL A 76 -21.17 -10.89 19.90
C VAL A 76 -22.07 -11.33 21.05
N SER A 77 -22.02 -12.60 21.49
CA SER A 77 -22.86 -13.09 22.60
C SER A 77 -22.72 -12.22 23.85
N LYS A 78 -23.81 -11.92 24.58
CA LYS A 78 -23.79 -11.08 25.79
C LYS A 78 -23.08 -11.66 27.02
N ASP A 79 -22.43 -12.81 26.90
CA ASP A 79 -21.63 -13.39 27.97
C ASP A 79 -20.30 -12.62 28.07
N PRO A 80 -20.02 -11.91 29.18
CA PRO A 80 -18.80 -11.12 29.31
C PRO A 80 -17.56 -12.02 29.30
N GLU A 81 -16.75 -11.89 28.26
CA GLU A 81 -15.56 -12.71 28.02
C GLU A 81 -14.45 -11.83 27.44
N ASP A 82 -13.22 -12.32 27.52
CA ASP A 82 -12.08 -11.63 26.92
C ASP A 82 -12.01 -11.94 25.42
N TYR A 83 -11.71 -10.93 24.62
CA TYR A 83 -11.58 -11.05 23.17
C TYR A 83 -10.39 -10.24 22.66
N ILE A 84 -9.80 -10.69 21.55
CA ILE A 84 -8.78 -9.97 20.79
C ILE A 84 -9.33 -9.74 19.39
N LEU A 85 -9.34 -8.49 18.94
CA LEU A 85 -9.71 -8.10 17.59
C LEU A 85 -8.46 -7.85 16.76
N THR A 86 -8.27 -8.70 15.74
CA THR A 86 -7.09 -8.71 14.87
C THR A 86 -7.49 -8.38 13.43
N PRO A 87 -7.02 -7.26 12.88
CA PRO A 87 -7.21 -6.93 11.47
C PRO A 87 -6.14 -7.60 10.58
N PHE A 88 -6.55 -7.96 9.36
CA PHE A 88 -5.69 -8.56 8.35
C PHE A 88 -6.09 -8.12 6.93
N LYS A 89 -5.12 -7.81 6.08
CA LYS A 89 -5.35 -7.51 4.66
C LYS A 89 -4.18 -8.03 3.83
N ASN A 90 -4.49 -8.66 2.70
CA ASN A 90 -3.48 -9.20 1.77
C ASN A 90 -3.86 -8.97 0.31
N ASP A 91 -4.28 -7.76 0.00
CA ASP A 91 -4.55 -7.27 -1.35
C ASP A 91 -4.29 -5.74 -1.44
N HIS A 92 -4.62 -5.14 -2.59
CA HIS A 92 -4.45 -3.71 -2.88
C HIS A 92 -3.02 -3.20 -2.60
N PHE A 93 -2.01 -3.87 -3.14
CA PHE A 93 -0.59 -3.60 -2.86
C PHE A 93 0.03 -2.39 -3.56
N GLY A 94 -0.77 -1.53 -4.19
CA GLY A 94 -0.31 -0.33 -4.90
C GLY A 94 0.34 0.73 -3.99
N GLY A 95 0.62 1.91 -4.56
CA GLY A 95 1.15 3.09 -3.85
C GLY A 95 2.68 3.20 -3.88
N LEU A 96 3.41 2.09 -3.81
CA LEU A 96 4.87 2.12 -3.66
C LEU A 96 5.61 2.66 -4.89
N SER A 97 6.49 3.65 -4.66
CA SER A 97 7.22 4.36 -5.71
C SER A 97 8.71 4.57 -5.40
N GLY A 98 9.44 5.19 -6.33
CA GLY A 98 10.79 5.68 -6.07
C GLY A 98 10.86 6.82 -5.04
N LEU A 99 9.75 7.56 -4.86
CA LEU A 99 9.67 8.64 -3.86
C LEU A 99 9.69 8.05 -2.44
N ASP A 100 8.93 6.99 -2.19
CA ASP A 100 8.93 6.28 -0.91
C ASP A 100 10.32 5.77 -0.53
N ALA A 101 10.95 5.05 -1.47
CA ALA A 101 12.29 4.52 -1.27
C ALA A 101 13.30 5.64 -0.98
N SER A 102 13.17 6.79 -1.65
CA SER A 102 14.02 7.95 -1.42
C SER A 102 13.83 8.52 -0.01
N ARG A 103 12.60 8.74 0.42
CA ARG A 103 12.30 9.28 1.75
C ARG A 103 12.78 8.34 2.86
N ILE A 104 12.56 7.04 2.73
CA ILE A 104 13.08 6.06 3.70
C ILE A 104 14.61 6.09 3.75
N ALA A 105 15.29 6.13 2.60
CA ALA A 105 16.75 6.19 2.53
C ALA A 105 17.30 7.46 3.19
N LYS A 106 16.70 8.62 2.89
CA LYS A 106 17.10 9.92 3.44
C LYS A 106 16.84 10.00 4.94
N TYR A 107 15.69 9.52 5.41
CA TYR A 107 15.39 9.42 6.84
C TYR A 107 16.43 8.55 7.57
N ALA A 108 16.71 7.35 7.04
CA ALA A 108 17.73 6.45 7.59
C ALA A 108 19.14 7.06 7.61
N ALA A 109 19.45 7.96 6.68
CA ALA A 109 20.70 8.69 6.62
C ALA A 109 20.74 9.98 7.47
N GLY A 110 19.62 10.35 8.13
CA GLY A 110 19.53 11.51 9.01
C GLY A 110 19.47 12.85 8.28
N PHE A 111 18.89 12.88 7.08
CA PHE A 111 18.67 14.13 6.35
C PHE A 111 17.62 15.01 7.05
N PRO A 112 17.92 16.28 7.34
CA PRO A 112 17.08 17.13 8.19
C PRO A 112 15.79 17.62 7.52
N ASP A 113 15.64 17.43 6.21
CA ASP A 113 14.44 17.79 5.44
C ASP A 113 13.44 16.64 5.35
N VAL A 114 13.75 15.47 5.93
CA VAL A 114 12.86 14.31 5.99
C VAL A 114 12.59 13.95 7.44
N GLU A 115 11.37 14.22 7.88
CA GLU A 115 10.85 13.82 9.19
C GLU A 115 9.65 12.90 8.97
N PHE A 116 9.55 11.86 9.80
CA PHE A 116 8.42 10.94 9.80
C PHE A 116 7.63 11.08 11.08
N ASP A 117 6.30 11.07 10.96
CA ASP A 117 5.43 10.83 12.11
C ASP A 117 5.43 9.35 12.51
N CYS A 118 4.68 9.00 13.57
CA CYS A 118 4.65 7.62 14.07
C CYS A 118 4.13 6.63 13.00
N HIS A 119 3.13 7.00 12.18
CA HIS A 119 2.58 6.10 11.17
C HIS A 119 3.56 5.90 10.01
N GLN A 120 4.22 6.96 9.56
CA GLN A 120 5.28 6.88 8.55
C GLN A 120 6.47 6.07 9.04
N MET A 121 6.82 6.15 10.33
CA MET A 121 7.86 5.29 10.92
C MET A 121 7.48 3.80 10.88
N ILE A 122 6.20 3.45 11.10
CA ILE A 122 5.71 2.07 10.90
C ILE A 122 5.76 1.68 9.43
N ALA A 123 5.31 2.57 8.52
CA ALA A 123 5.38 2.31 7.08
C ALA A 123 6.82 2.09 6.60
N ALA A 124 7.78 2.84 7.15
CA ALA A 124 9.19 2.78 6.80
C ALA A 124 9.92 1.55 7.34
N ASP A 125 9.49 0.97 8.47
CA ASP A 125 9.99 -0.32 8.98
C ASP A 125 9.33 -1.49 8.24
N VAL A 126 9.64 -1.57 6.95
CA VAL A 126 9.05 -2.51 6.01
C VAL A 126 9.32 -3.97 6.39
N ASN A 127 10.43 -4.20 7.09
CA ASN A 127 10.89 -5.53 7.45
C ASN A 127 10.45 -5.97 8.86
N GLY A 128 9.98 -5.03 9.68
CA GLY A 128 9.45 -5.26 11.02
C GLY A 128 10.52 -5.57 12.07
N ASP A 129 11.77 -5.11 11.90
CA ASP A 129 12.86 -5.32 12.85
C ASP A 129 13.01 -4.21 13.90
N GLY A 130 12.15 -3.20 13.84
CA GLY A 130 12.12 -2.05 14.73
C GLY A 130 13.07 -0.93 14.31
N GLN A 131 13.78 -1.04 13.19
CA GLN A 131 14.73 -0.04 12.73
C GLN A 131 14.45 0.38 11.29
N ILE A 132 14.58 1.68 11.02
CA ILE A 132 14.45 2.22 9.66
C ILE A 132 15.86 2.38 9.08
N THR A 133 16.18 1.58 8.07
CA THR A 133 17.52 1.53 7.47
C THR A 133 17.48 1.59 5.95
N GLY A 134 18.65 1.70 5.32
CA GLY A 134 18.75 1.58 3.86
C GLY A 134 18.29 0.21 3.31
N LEU A 135 18.19 -0.82 4.16
CA LEU A 135 17.64 -2.11 3.76
C LEU A 135 16.15 -2.00 3.44
N ASP A 136 15.40 -1.24 4.23
CA ASP A 136 13.96 -1.01 4.04
C ASP A 136 13.70 -0.21 2.77
N ALA A 137 14.46 0.88 2.56
CA ALA A 137 14.44 1.63 1.32
C ALA A 137 14.72 0.75 0.08
N SER A 138 15.74 -0.12 0.18
CA SER A 138 16.09 -1.01 -0.94
C SER A 138 15.01 -2.06 -1.23
N ARG A 139 14.25 -2.50 -0.22
CA ARG A 139 13.12 -3.42 -0.39
C ARG A 139 11.97 -2.75 -1.11
N VAL A 140 11.60 -1.53 -0.71
CA VAL A 140 10.56 -0.73 -1.40
C VAL A 140 10.94 -0.52 -2.86
N ALA A 141 12.15 -0.02 -3.14
CA ALA A 141 12.61 0.20 -4.52
C ALA A 141 12.60 -1.08 -5.37
N ARG A 142 13.01 -2.21 -4.80
CA ARG A 142 13.02 -3.50 -5.51
C ARG A 142 11.62 -4.05 -5.71
N TYR A 143 10.73 -3.88 -4.75
CA TYR A 143 9.35 -4.35 -4.83
C TYR A 143 8.58 -3.55 -5.89
N ALA A 144 8.64 -2.22 -5.82
CA ALA A 144 8.01 -1.32 -6.79
C ALA A 144 8.54 -1.55 -8.22
N ALA A 145 9.82 -1.90 -8.38
CA ALA A 145 10.39 -2.28 -9.69
C ALA A 145 10.12 -3.73 -10.12
N GLY A 146 9.36 -4.53 -9.33
CA GLY A 146 9.05 -5.93 -9.64
C GLY A 146 10.25 -6.89 -9.55
N LYS A 147 11.31 -6.51 -8.84
CA LYS A 147 12.52 -7.36 -8.63
C LYS A 147 12.40 -8.33 -7.47
N ILE A 148 11.48 -8.06 -6.55
CA ILE A 148 11.09 -8.95 -5.45
C ILE A 148 9.57 -8.91 -5.34
N ASN A 149 8.97 -10.01 -4.88
CA ASN A 149 7.51 -10.12 -4.76
C ASN A 149 7.03 -9.90 -3.32
N TYR A 150 7.95 -9.75 -2.37
CA TYR A 150 7.65 -9.66 -0.95
C TYR A 150 8.51 -8.58 -0.33
N LEU A 151 7.90 -7.78 0.53
CA LEU A 151 8.60 -6.73 1.28
C LEU A 151 9.40 -7.30 2.45
N ASN A 152 8.87 -8.32 3.11
CA ASN A 152 9.46 -8.95 4.28
C ASN A 152 9.26 -10.48 4.26
N GLY A 153 9.90 -11.18 5.20
CA GLY A 153 9.86 -12.64 5.26
C GLY A 153 8.51 -13.22 5.70
N ALA A 154 7.60 -12.39 6.21
CA ALA A 154 6.28 -12.76 6.67
C ALA A 154 5.17 -12.52 5.62
N ASP A 155 5.53 -12.00 4.44
CA ASP A 155 4.56 -11.60 3.39
C ASP A 155 3.51 -10.61 3.92
N LEU A 156 3.93 -9.72 4.83
CA LEU A 156 3.09 -8.66 5.35
C LEU A 156 3.23 -7.42 4.48
N HIS A 157 2.08 -6.89 4.05
CA HIS A 157 1.99 -5.68 3.23
C HIS A 157 1.31 -4.52 3.95
N TRP A 158 0.63 -4.82 5.05
CA TRP A 158 -0.19 -3.91 5.81
C TRP A 158 0.15 -4.02 7.29
N ALA A 159 0.20 -2.88 7.96
CA ALA A 159 0.17 -2.77 9.40
C ALA A 159 -1.13 -2.08 9.81
N PHE A 160 -1.62 -2.43 11.00
CA PHE A 160 -2.82 -1.83 11.56
C PHE A 160 -2.51 -1.35 12.95
N VAL A 161 -3.14 -0.25 13.36
CA VAL A 161 -3.04 0.21 14.75
C VAL A 161 -4.42 0.65 15.24
N PRO A 162 -4.89 0.16 16.40
CA PRO A 162 -6.15 0.62 16.97
C PRO A 162 -6.11 2.13 17.25
N THR A 163 -7.14 2.87 16.83
CA THR A 163 -7.35 4.23 17.35
C THR A 163 -7.90 4.09 18.77
N LEU A 164 -7.06 4.17 19.80
CA LEU A 164 -7.63 4.28 21.14
C LEU A 164 -8.17 5.69 21.34
N GLY A 165 -9.28 5.80 22.08
CA GLY A 165 -9.70 7.04 22.72
C GLY A 165 -8.46 7.69 23.34
N THR A 166 -8.22 8.93 22.94
CA THR A 166 -6.88 9.52 22.91
C THR A 166 -6.03 9.32 24.17
N PRO A 167 -4.72 9.02 24.04
CA PRO A 167 -4.05 8.66 22.80
C PRO A 167 -3.20 7.39 22.92
N ALA A 168 -3.59 6.35 22.17
CA ALA A 168 -2.67 5.25 21.86
C ALA A 168 -1.83 5.47 20.61
N MET A 169 -1.53 6.73 20.28
CA MET A 169 -0.45 7.02 19.32
C MET A 169 0.22 8.36 19.56
N SER A 170 -0.53 9.39 19.97
CA SER A 170 0.03 10.68 20.38
C SER A 170 0.75 10.56 21.73
N GLY A 171 1.96 10.00 21.71
CA GLY A 171 2.80 9.79 22.89
C GLY A 171 3.78 8.63 22.81
N ILE A 172 3.69 7.75 21.81
CA ILE A 172 4.38 6.44 21.83
C ILE A 172 5.65 6.42 20.99
N CYS A 173 5.76 7.25 19.95
CA CYS A 173 6.97 7.26 19.12
C CYS A 173 8.12 8.13 19.66
N PHE A 174 7.98 8.78 20.83
CA PHE A 174 9.08 9.57 21.42
C PHE A 174 10.32 8.74 21.78
N ASP A 175 10.10 7.46 22.10
CA ASP A 175 11.17 6.53 22.47
C ASP A 175 11.60 5.65 21.29
N TRP A 176 11.16 5.94 20.06
CA TRP A 176 11.61 5.23 18.87
C TRP A 176 12.95 5.79 18.37
N PRO A 177 13.91 4.93 17.98
CA PRO A 177 13.82 3.46 17.86
C PRO A 177 14.05 2.69 19.18
N PRO A 178 13.54 1.44 19.30
CA PRO A 178 12.93 0.64 18.23
C PRO A 178 11.46 0.97 17.97
N VAL A 179 11.05 0.90 16.69
CA VAL A 179 9.64 0.98 16.26
C VAL A 179 8.88 -0.21 16.84
N ALA A 180 7.84 0.06 17.63
CA ALA A 180 7.04 -0.96 18.29
C ALA A 180 5.61 -0.47 18.52
N TYR A 181 4.63 -1.27 18.11
CA TYR A 181 3.20 -0.98 18.21
C TYR A 181 2.42 -2.27 18.45
N THR A 182 1.17 -2.14 18.89
CA THR A 182 0.25 -3.26 19.07
C THR A 182 -0.77 -3.23 17.93
N PRO A 183 -0.81 -4.26 17.07
CA PRO A 183 -1.71 -4.28 15.92
C PRO A 183 -3.14 -4.68 16.29
N ASP A 184 -3.32 -5.32 17.44
CA ASP A 184 -4.58 -5.87 17.91
C ASP A 184 -5.25 -4.98 18.95
N ARG A 185 -6.57 -5.15 19.10
CA ARG A 185 -7.35 -4.52 20.16
C ARG A 185 -7.84 -5.59 21.14
N GLU A 186 -7.48 -5.45 22.41
CA GLU A 186 -7.90 -6.35 23.48
C GLU A 186 -9.16 -5.82 24.18
N TYR A 187 -10.09 -6.73 24.48
CA TYR A 187 -11.24 -6.51 25.36
C TYR A 187 -11.09 -7.43 26.57
N SER A 188 -11.14 -6.86 27.77
CA SER A 188 -11.01 -7.63 29.01
C SER A 188 -11.89 -7.09 30.15
N PRO A 189 -13.18 -7.45 30.21
CA PRO A 189 -13.95 -8.24 29.24
C PRO A 189 -14.70 -7.35 28.21
N LEU A 190 -15.27 -7.98 27.18
CA LEU A 190 -16.29 -7.40 26.31
C LEU A 190 -17.67 -7.60 26.97
N ASP A 191 -18.19 -6.53 27.59
CA ASP A 191 -19.34 -6.58 28.51
C ASP A 191 -20.46 -5.58 28.17
N SER A 192 -20.34 -4.92 27.03
CA SER A 192 -21.21 -3.84 26.56
C SER A 192 -20.96 -3.61 25.08
N ASP A 193 -21.90 -2.95 24.41
CA ASP A 193 -21.71 -2.49 23.04
C ASP A 193 -20.46 -1.59 22.96
N LYS A 194 -19.66 -1.78 21.92
CA LYS A 194 -18.42 -1.04 21.65
C LYS A 194 -18.49 -0.43 20.26
N SER A 195 -18.82 0.86 20.18
CA SER A 195 -18.68 1.68 18.97
C SER A 195 -17.30 2.34 18.92
N ASP A 196 -16.92 2.91 17.76
CA ASP A 196 -15.65 3.60 17.54
C ASP A 196 -14.42 2.71 17.81
N GLN A 197 -14.51 1.43 17.49
CA GLN A 197 -13.39 0.49 17.60
C GLN A 197 -12.46 0.59 16.40
N ASP A 198 -12.12 1.81 15.98
CA ASP A 198 -11.49 2.05 14.69
C ASP A 198 -10.03 1.57 14.66
N PHE A 199 -9.53 1.40 13.44
CA PHE A 199 -8.13 1.09 13.14
C PHE A 199 -7.59 2.06 12.10
N VAL A 200 -6.32 2.44 12.28
CA VAL A 200 -5.51 3.05 11.24
C VAL A 200 -4.85 1.94 10.44
N ALA A 201 -5.04 1.93 9.13
CA ALA A 201 -4.35 1.05 8.20
C ALA A 201 -3.14 1.78 7.60
N ILE A 202 -2.00 1.08 7.56
CA ILE A 202 -0.72 1.59 7.11
C ILE A 202 -0.17 0.63 6.05
N ARG A 203 0.00 1.12 4.82
CA ARG A 203 0.61 0.35 3.75
C ARG A 203 2.12 0.33 3.98
N LEU A 204 2.69 -0.84 4.28
CA LEU A 204 4.14 -0.94 4.50
C LEU A 204 4.89 -0.52 3.24
N GLY A 205 5.81 0.42 3.42
CA GLY A 205 6.61 1.06 2.40
C GLY A 205 6.06 2.40 1.90
N ASP A 206 4.76 2.68 2.03
CA ASP A 206 4.16 3.94 1.53
C ASP A 206 4.30 5.02 2.60
N VAL A 207 5.36 5.81 2.51
CA VAL A 207 5.64 6.93 3.41
C VAL A 207 5.22 8.28 2.81
N SER A 208 4.92 8.31 1.50
CA SER A 208 4.33 9.47 0.83
C SER A 208 2.83 9.59 1.11
N GLY A 209 2.19 8.47 1.46
CA GLY A 209 0.78 8.39 1.80
C GLY A 209 -0.12 8.53 0.58
N ASN A 210 0.32 8.01 -0.57
CA ASN A 210 -0.36 8.13 -1.86
C ASN A 210 -1.24 6.93 -2.23
N TRP A 211 -1.28 5.90 -1.38
CA TRP A 211 -2.10 4.71 -1.61
C TRP A 211 -3.57 5.07 -1.80
N THR A 212 -4.24 4.31 -2.65
CA THR A 212 -5.66 4.43 -2.92
C THR A 212 -6.33 3.08 -2.77
N ASP A 213 -7.57 3.05 -2.27
CA ASP A 213 -8.36 1.82 -2.14
C ASP A 213 -8.99 1.35 -3.45
N GLU A 214 -8.15 1.26 -4.47
CA GLU A 214 -8.50 0.68 -5.76
C GLU A 214 -7.67 -0.58 -5.95
N PRO A 215 -8.26 -1.67 -6.48
CA PRO A 215 -7.44 -2.74 -7.02
C PRO A 215 -6.48 -2.12 -8.03
N VAL A 216 -5.24 -2.61 -8.07
CA VAL A 216 -4.23 -2.17 -9.04
C VAL A 216 -4.75 -2.45 -10.45
N ARG A 217 -5.56 -1.53 -10.97
CA ARG A 217 -5.93 -1.44 -12.37
C ARG A 217 -4.86 -0.54 -12.94
N GLU A 218 -3.99 -1.11 -13.76
CA GLU A 218 -3.11 -0.28 -14.56
C GLU A 218 -4.02 0.65 -15.37
N LYS A 219 -4.02 1.95 -15.04
CA LYS A 219 -4.55 2.96 -15.95
C LYS A 219 -3.81 2.72 -17.25
N ARG A 220 -4.54 2.31 -18.29
CA ARG A 220 -3.98 2.15 -19.63
C ARG A 220 -3.67 3.52 -20.19
N ASN A 221 -2.57 4.09 -19.73
CA ASN A 221 -1.97 5.24 -20.37
C ASN A 221 -1.46 4.75 -21.74
N SER A 222 -1.89 5.43 -22.79
CA SER A 222 -1.36 5.13 -24.12
C SER A 222 -0.07 5.92 -24.29
N GLY A 223 1.06 5.23 -24.32
CA GLY A 223 2.33 5.84 -24.66
C GLY A 223 2.38 6.25 -26.12
N SER A 224 3.04 7.37 -26.41
CA SER A 224 3.43 7.68 -27.78
C SER A 224 4.42 6.62 -28.25
N VAL A 225 4.09 5.92 -29.33
CA VAL A 225 4.96 4.93 -29.97
C VAL A 225 6.17 5.64 -30.60
N CYS A 226 7.37 5.30 -30.14
CA CYS A 226 8.63 5.63 -30.79
C CYS A 226 9.05 4.51 -31.74
N GLU A 227 9.16 4.81 -33.03
CA GLU A 227 9.93 3.98 -33.94
C GLU A 227 11.42 4.28 -33.79
N ILE A 228 12.23 3.23 -33.68
CA ILE A 228 13.68 3.36 -33.50
C ILE A 228 14.38 2.69 -34.66
N THR A 229 15.43 3.33 -35.18
CA THR A 229 16.30 2.70 -36.17
C THR A 229 17.48 2.02 -35.47
N ALA A 230 17.55 0.70 -35.55
CA ALA A 230 18.69 -0.05 -35.02
C ALA A 230 18.99 -1.29 -35.88
N ALA A 231 20.26 -1.67 -35.96
CA ALA A 231 20.71 -2.85 -36.69
C ALA A 231 20.80 -4.08 -35.76
N PRO A 232 20.45 -5.30 -36.23
CA PRO A 232 20.60 -6.51 -35.43
C PRO A 232 22.05 -6.70 -34.94
N GLY A 233 22.19 -7.16 -33.70
CA GLY A 233 23.49 -7.37 -33.04
C GLY A 233 24.17 -6.10 -32.52
N THR A 234 23.50 -4.94 -32.57
CA THR A 234 24.00 -3.69 -31.98
C THR A 234 23.41 -3.43 -30.59
N THR A 235 24.06 -2.53 -29.85
CA THR A 235 23.51 -1.98 -28.60
C THR A 235 22.92 -0.61 -28.87
N LEU A 236 21.66 -0.45 -28.51
CA LEU A 236 20.90 0.79 -28.57
C LEU A 236 20.92 1.43 -27.18
N THR A 237 21.11 2.75 -27.11
CA THR A 237 21.00 3.50 -25.85
C THR A 237 20.12 4.72 -26.06
N ILE A 238 18.99 4.75 -25.36
CA ILE A 238 17.97 5.79 -25.50
C ILE A 238 17.88 6.59 -24.21
N PRO A 239 18.15 7.90 -24.25
CA PRO A 239 17.91 8.77 -23.11
C PRO A 239 16.41 8.98 -22.88
N ILE A 240 16.01 9.01 -21.62
CA ILE A 240 14.73 9.57 -21.17
C ILE A 240 15.01 10.96 -20.63
N VAL A 241 14.23 11.94 -21.06
CA VAL A 241 14.39 13.35 -20.70
C VAL A 241 13.24 13.84 -19.85
N LEU A 242 13.56 14.70 -18.88
CA LEU A 242 12.62 15.56 -18.18
C LEU A 242 12.67 16.96 -18.82
N ASN A 243 11.52 17.47 -19.26
CA ASN A 243 11.44 18.75 -19.98
C ASN A 243 11.30 19.97 -19.07
N ARG A 244 10.90 19.76 -17.82
CA ARG A 244 10.70 20.82 -16.83
C ARG A 244 11.74 20.71 -15.73
N ASP A 245 12.12 21.87 -15.20
CA ASP A 245 13.00 21.95 -14.06
C ASP A 245 12.24 21.50 -12.81
N THR A 246 12.67 20.38 -12.23
CA THR A 246 11.98 19.73 -11.10
C THR A 246 13.02 19.24 -10.10
N ALA A 247 12.75 19.33 -8.79
CA ALA A 247 13.53 18.65 -7.77
C ALA A 247 13.24 17.15 -7.83
N ILE A 248 14.26 16.31 -7.91
CA ILE A 248 14.09 14.89 -8.21
C ILE A 248 14.34 14.08 -6.94
N GLU A 249 13.28 13.63 -6.28
CA GLU A 249 13.36 12.68 -5.16
C GLU A 249 13.20 11.25 -5.68
N GLY A 250 12.15 11.00 -6.48
CA GLY A 250 11.85 9.71 -7.08
C GLY A 250 11.46 9.84 -8.55
N VAL A 251 11.84 8.87 -9.38
CA VAL A 251 11.40 8.78 -10.78
C VAL A 251 10.99 7.34 -11.07
N ASP A 252 9.75 7.19 -11.56
CA ASP A 252 9.15 5.91 -11.88
C ASP A 252 8.80 5.89 -13.37
N ILE A 253 9.37 4.92 -14.08
CA ILE A 253 9.27 4.81 -15.54
C ILE A 253 8.78 3.41 -15.87
N LYS A 254 7.70 3.34 -16.66
CA LYS A 254 7.19 2.11 -17.27
C LYS A 254 7.17 2.27 -18.79
N PHE A 255 7.55 1.21 -19.50
CA PHE A 255 7.52 1.19 -20.95
C PHE A 255 7.27 -0.22 -21.48
N GLU A 256 6.77 -0.30 -22.71
CA GLU A 256 6.59 -1.54 -23.45
C GLU A 256 7.59 -1.59 -24.62
N PHE A 257 8.03 -2.81 -24.94
CA PHE A 257 8.94 -3.10 -26.04
C PHE A 257 8.68 -4.52 -26.59
N ASP A 258 9.06 -4.76 -27.85
CA ASP A 258 9.03 -6.10 -28.42
C ASP A 258 10.24 -6.90 -27.93
N GLU A 259 10.03 -7.82 -26.99
CA GLU A 259 11.07 -8.67 -26.42
C GLU A 259 11.66 -9.69 -27.42
N THR A 260 11.05 -9.87 -28.59
CA THR A 260 11.63 -10.68 -29.68
C THR A 260 12.67 -9.90 -30.49
N VAL A 261 12.65 -8.57 -30.38
CA VAL A 261 13.55 -7.66 -31.12
C VAL A 261 14.57 -7.00 -30.19
N LEU A 262 14.16 -6.62 -28.98
CA LEU A 262 14.97 -5.89 -28.01
C LEU A 262 15.10 -6.66 -26.70
N GLU A 263 16.30 -6.69 -26.13
CA GLU A 263 16.57 -7.20 -24.79
C GLU A 263 17.05 -6.03 -23.91
N LEU A 264 16.32 -5.72 -22.82
CA LEU A 264 16.74 -4.71 -21.85
C LEU A 264 18.01 -5.18 -21.12
N THR A 265 19.10 -4.44 -21.28
CA THR A 265 20.39 -4.76 -20.63
C THR A 265 20.68 -3.92 -19.41
N GLY A 266 20.08 -2.73 -19.30
CA GLY A 266 20.20 -1.91 -18.12
C GLY A 266 19.79 -0.47 -18.32
N ALA A 267 20.04 0.32 -17.29
CA ALA A 267 19.82 1.75 -17.26
C ALA A 267 20.99 2.43 -16.54
N SER A 268 21.44 3.58 -17.05
CA SER A 268 22.59 4.31 -16.52
C SER A 268 22.25 5.78 -16.31
N LEU A 269 22.76 6.38 -15.24
CA LEU A 269 22.64 7.82 -14.98
C LEU A 269 23.83 8.60 -15.57
N ALA A 270 24.88 7.91 -16.03
CA ALA A 270 26.11 8.52 -16.53
C ALA A 270 25.85 9.39 -17.78
N GLY A 271 26.41 10.60 -17.81
CA GLY A 271 26.18 11.60 -18.84
C GLY A 271 24.85 12.36 -18.69
N GLY A 272 24.07 12.08 -17.64
CA GLY A 272 22.77 12.68 -17.36
C GLY A 272 22.84 13.73 -16.25
N ILE A 273 21.70 14.36 -15.97
CA ILE A 273 21.60 15.37 -14.90
C ILE A 273 21.78 14.76 -13.50
N LEU A 274 21.51 13.45 -13.36
CA LEU A 274 21.62 12.72 -12.10
C LEU A 274 22.99 12.08 -11.87
N GLU A 275 23.92 12.15 -12.83
CA GLU A 275 25.22 11.44 -12.77
C GLU A 275 26.03 11.74 -11.50
N LYS A 276 25.95 12.98 -11.01
CA LYS A 276 26.75 13.46 -9.87
C LYS A 276 26.01 13.40 -8.54
N GLY A 277 24.73 13.01 -8.55
CA GLY A 277 23.91 12.89 -7.35
C GLY A 277 24.04 11.50 -6.74
N ASP A 278 23.64 11.39 -5.47
CA ASP A 278 23.50 10.10 -4.82
C ASP A 278 22.10 9.53 -5.09
N TYR A 279 21.97 8.84 -6.22
CA TYR A 279 20.72 8.21 -6.65
C TYR A 279 20.90 6.71 -6.78
N PHE A 280 20.03 5.96 -6.12
CA PHE A 280 19.83 4.55 -6.40
C PHE A 280 18.99 4.39 -7.66
N ARG A 281 19.29 3.37 -8.45
CA ARG A 281 18.58 3.06 -9.69
C ARG A 281 18.46 1.56 -9.86
N ILE A 282 17.25 1.11 -10.17
CA ILE A 282 16.96 -0.28 -10.48
C ILE A 282 16.11 -0.38 -11.74
N SER A 283 16.32 -1.43 -12.51
CA SER A 283 15.61 -1.68 -13.75
C SER A 283 15.21 -3.13 -13.87
N ASN A 284 13.99 -3.41 -14.31
CA ASN A 284 13.46 -4.74 -14.53
C ASN A 284 12.78 -4.82 -15.89
N ALA A 285 12.68 -6.04 -16.43
CA ALA A 285 11.84 -6.30 -17.58
C ALA A 285 11.29 -7.72 -17.53
N ALA A 286 10.03 -7.89 -17.95
CA ALA A 286 9.37 -9.16 -18.12
C ALA A 286 8.18 -9.00 -19.07
N ASN A 287 7.92 -9.99 -19.93
CA ASN A 287 6.74 -10.06 -20.80
C ASN A 287 6.57 -8.82 -21.71
N GLY A 288 7.67 -8.30 -22.27
CA GLY A 288 7.66 -7.07 -23.08
C GLY A 288 7.44 -5.77 -22.31
N GLU A 289 7.35 -5.80 -20.97
CA GLU A 289 7.25 -4.61 -20.13
C GLU A 289 8.58 -4.34 -19.43
N GLY A 290 8.99 -3.08 -19.37
CA GLY A 290 10.17 -2.60 -18.68
C GLY A 290 9.81 -1.58 -17.62
N THR A 291 10.51 -1.64 -16.48
CA THR A 291 10.38 -0.68 -15.38
C THR A 291 11.76 -0.15 -15.00
N ILE A 292 11.86 1.16 -14.77
CA ILE A 292 13.03 1.79 -14.17
C ILE A 292 12.54 2.64 -13.01
N LEU A 293 13.14 2.43 -11.84
CA LEU A 293 12.89 3.21 -10.64
C LEU A 293 14.21 3.86 -10.21
N ILE A 294 14.14 5.15 -9.90
CA ILE A 294 15.25 5.97 -9.42
C ILE A 294 14.82 6.63 -8.13
N SER A 295 15.68 6.62 -7.11
CA SER A 295 15.39 7.21 -5.79
C SER A 295 16.63 7.94 -5.26
N ALA A 296 16.46 9.16 -4.74
CA ALA A 296 17.55 9.90 -4.12
C ALA A 296 17.90 9.30 -2.76
N ASN A 297 19.19 9.10 -2.51
CA ASN A 297 19.73 8.69 -1.21
C ASN A 297 20.43 9.84 -0.48
N GLY A 298 20.50 11.02 -1.11
CA GLY A 298 21.19 12.18 -0.58
C GLY A 298 20.54 13.51 -0.97
N ASP A 299 21.38 14.54 -1.12
CA ASP A 299 20.94 15.87 -1.55
C ASP A 299 20.20 15.80 -2.90
N LEU A 300 19.07 16.50 -2.97
CA LEU A 300 18.25 16.52 -4.17
C LEU A 300 18.90 17.35 -5.28
N LEU A 301 18.90 16.80 -6.48
CA LEU A 301 19.20 17.56 -7.68
C LEU A 301 17.91 18.15 -8.24
N THR A 302 17.96 19.44 -8.60
CA THR A 302 16.91 20.12 -9.36
C THR A 302 17.40 20.37 -10.76
N GLY A 303 16.64 19.94 -11.76
CA GLY A 303 17.08 20.04 -13.14
C GLY A 303 16.01 19.66 -14.16
N SER A 304 16.31 19.98 -15.41
CA SER A 304 15.69 19.41 -16.61
C SER A 304 16.79 18.85 -17.52
N GLY A 305 16.47 17.84 -18.32
CA GLY A 305 17.41 17.17 -19.23
C GLY A 305 17.34 15.65 -19.15
N LYS A 306 18.41 14.98 -19.58
CA LYS A 306 18.48 13.51 -19.62
C LYS A 306 18.59 12.96 -18.19
N VAL A 307 17.57 12.25 -17.74
CA VAL A 307 17.50 11.67 -16.39
C VAL A 307 18.12 10.29 -16.33
N VAL A 308 17.91 9.47 -17.36
CA VAL A 308 18.45 8.11 -17.44
C VAL A 308 18.66 7.69 -18.90
N PHE A 309 19.64 6.83 -19.14
CA PHE A 309 19.95 6.22 -20.42
C PHE A 309 19.61 4.74 -20.35
N VAL A 310 18.63 4.30 -21.13
CA VAL A 310 18.17 2.91 -21.18
C VAL A 310 18.90 2.19 -22.31
N SER A 311 19.49 1.04 -22.01
CA SER A 311 20.28 0.27 -22.97
C SER A 311 19.60 -1.04 -23.34
N PHE A 312 19.55 -1.32 -24.63
CA PHE A 312 18.99 -2.54 -25.21
C PHE A 312 20.00 -3.22 -26.13
N ASN A 313 20.03 -4.55 -26.14
CA ASN A 313 20.60 -5.30 -27.25
C ASN A 313 19.50 -5.50 -28.32
N VAL A 314 19.87 -5.35 -29.59
CA VAL A 314 18.98 -5.69 -30.71
C VAL A 314 19.22 -7.15 -31.09
N ILE A 315 18.30 -8.02 -30.70
CA ILE A 315 18.44 -9.48 -30.82
C ILE A 315 17.64 -10.08 -31.99
N GLY A 316 16.60 -9.38 -32.46
CA GLY A 316 15.74 -9.81 -33.57
C GLY A 316 16.03 -9.09 -34.89
N GLU A 317 15.36 -9.54 -35.96
CA GLU A 317 15.40 -8.86 -37.25
C GLU A 317 14.63 -7.54 -37.21
N THR A 318 15.19 -6.51 -37.84
CA THR A 318 14.59 -5.17 -37.95
C THR A 318 14.20 -4.82 -39.39
N GLU A 319 14.36 -5.75 -40.34
CA GLU A 319 13.97 -5.57 -41.73
C GLU A 319 12.44 -5.66 -41.87
N GLY A 320 11.80 -4.55 -42.23
CA GLY A 320 10.37 -4.49 -42.54
C GLY A 320 9.49 -3.97 -41.41
N ASN A 321 9.96 -3.96 -40.15
CA ASN A 321 9.30 -3.33 -39.00
C ASN A 321 10.37 -2.69 -38.10
N ALA A 322 10.30 -1.37 -37.90
CA ALA A 322 11.18 -0.69 -36.93
C ALA A 322 10.85 -1.17 -35.50
N PRO A 323 11.85 -1.41 -34.63
CA PRO A 323 11.61 -1.59 -33.21
C PRO A 323 10.76 -0.46 -32.64
N VAL A 324 9.75 -0.83 -31.84
CA VAL A 324 8.84 0.11 -31.19
C VAL A 324 9.12 0.14 -29.69
N LEU A 325 9.21 1.34 -29.13
CA LEU A 325 9.10 1.60 -27.70
C LEU A 325 7.85 2.43 -27.42
N SER A 326 7.12 2.07 -26.37
CA SER A 326 5.98 2.86 -25.89
C SER A 326 6.21 3.21 -24.43
N LEU A 327 6.21 4.49 -24.08
CA LEU A 327 6.33 4.94 -22.70
C LEU A 327 4.94 4.90 -22.04
N THR A 328 4.70 3.95 -21.14
CA THR A 328 3.38 3.72 -20.53
C THR A 328 3.22 4.36 -19.16
N GLY A 329 4.32 4.78 -18.53
CA GLY A 329 4.30 5.57 -17.31
C GLY A 329 5.58 6.37 -17.16
N PHE A 330 5.45 7.62 -16.75
CA PHE A 330 6.60 8.47 -16.43
C PHE A 330 6.22 9.47 -15.38
N GLU A 331 6.61 9.19 -14.14
CA GLU A 331 6.29 10.00 -12.98
C GLU A 331 7.59 10.48 -12.32
N CYS A 332 7.53 11.69 -11.76
CA CYS A 332 8.57 12.27 -10.94
C CYS A 332 7.91 12.75 -9.66
N ASN A 333 8.38 12.23 -8.53
CA ASN A 333 7.79 12.43 -7.21
C ASN A 333 6.27 12.14 -7.21
N GLU A 334 5.88 11.00 -7.80
CA GLU A 334 4.49 10.51 -7.87
C GLU A 334 3.52 11.45 -8.62
N THR A 335 4.09 12.37 -9.41
CA THR A 335 3.32 13.23 -10.30
C THR A 335 3.70 12.94 -11.75
N PRO A 336 2.73 12.94 -12.70
CA PRO A 336 3.00 12.82 -14.12
C PRO A 336 4.11 13.77 -14.58
N ALA A 337 5.21 13.21 -15.06
CA ALA A 337 6.37 13.97 -15.51
C ALA A 337 6.21 14.41 -16.97
N SER A 338 6.65 15.63 -17.27
CA SER A 338 6.73 16.12 -18.65
C SER A 338 8.04 15.70 -19.29
N GLY A 339 7.99 14.88 -20.34
CA GLY A 339 9.16 14.38 -21.04
C GLY A 339 8.93 13.00 -21.64
N GLY A 340 9.99 12.24 -21.86
CA GLY A 340 9.91 10.88 -22.39
C GLY A 340 11.17 10.43 -23.13
N PHE A 341 11.04 9.43 -24.00
CA PHE A 341 12.15 8.90 -24.78
C PHE A 341 12.64 9.92 -25.81
N LEU A 342 13.94 10.20 -25.83
CA LEU A 342 14.58 11.06 -26.82
C LEU A 342 15.17 10.22 -27.96
N VAL A 343 14.47 10.14 -29.09
CA VAL A 343 14.85 9.39 -30.29
C VAL A 343 15.02 10.35 -31.47
N ASP A 344 16.18 10.35 -32.12
CA ASP A 344 16.50 11.22 -33.27
C ASP A 344 16.16 12.72 -33.07
N GLY A 345 16.34 13.21 -31.84
CA GLY A 345 16.07 14.60 -31.45
C GLY A 345 14.60 14.92 -31.19
N LYS A 346 13.71 13.93 -31.24
CA LYS A 346 12.29 14.06 -30.88
C LYS A 346 12.01 13.35 -29.55
N VAL A 347 11.10 13.91 -28.78
CA VAL A 347 10.62 13.31 -27.52
C VAL A 347 9.31 12.58 -27.81
N CYS A 348 9.24 11.28 -27.55
CA CYS A 348 7.96 10.58 -27.45
C CYS A 348 7.58 10.46 -25.97
N ASP A 349 6.43 11.03 -25.65
CA ASP A 349 5.90 11.21 -24.30
C ASP A 349 4.82 10.19 -23.94
N VAL A 350 4.38 10.23 -22.68
CA VAL A 350 3.16 9.55 -22.24
C VAL A 350 1.97 10.46 -22.50
N ILE A 351 0.90 9.92 -23.10
CA ILE A 351 -0.38 10.62 -23.17
C ILE A 351 -1.24 10.17 -21.99
N TYR A 352 -1.27 11.01 -20.96
CA TYR A 352 -2.22 10.85 -19.85
C TYR A 352 -3.60 11.29 -20.33
N THR A 353 -4.54 10.36 -20.44
CA THR A 353 -5.94 10.66 -20.73
C THR A 353 -6.68 10.84 -19.40
N ASP A 354 -7.29 12.01 -19.20
CA ASP A 354 -8.14 12.32 -18.04
C ASP A 354 -9.35 11.39 -17.91
#